data_AF-A0A8T7AEF5-F1
#
_entry.id   AF-A0A8T7AEF5-F1
#
_cell.length_a   1.000
_cell.length_b   1.000
_cell.length_c   1.000
_cell.angle_alpha   90.00
_cell.angle_beta   90.00
_cell.angle_gamma   90.00
#
_symmetry.space_group_name_H-M   'P 1'
#
loop_
_entity.id
_entity.type
_entity.pdbx_description
1 polymer ?
#
loop_
_entity_poly.entity_id
_entity_poly.type
_entity_poly.pdbx_seq_one_letter_code
_entity_poly.pdbx_strand_id
1 'polypeptide(L)'
;MLVGMLVTGLRFPHEMKTAAVLLGLFAVGNMIAAAVSADPLTTLRSLSVRIYMTLAWCLFVGLIVTNPERILRTIWLGYLAAAILAVTWAMLEYFGFINFGDWQAGLRAKGPFKDPNVFAPFLIPAAVYALNRVFNRHGLGERILNAAVFGFLAFGVLLSFSRGAWLNFFVACGLFSLLTAACLPTHRDRLRWTLVNAILILATVALIGFATSTKGIADRFMQRAVLTQKYDVAQGGRFYTQKQAIQKIATTPLGVGPGRSDEEFGL
;
A
#
# COMPACT_ATOMS: atom_id res chain seq x y z
N MET A 1 -21.25 10.78 -0.33
CA MET A 1 -20.48 10.48 -1.57
C MET A 1 -21.35 10.55 -2.81
N LEU A 2 -22.47 9.81 -2.89
CA LEU A 2 -23.43 9.88 -4.01
C LEU A 2 -23.95 11.31 -4.25
N VAL A 3 -24.30 12.03 -3.18
CA VAL A 3 -24.67 13.47 -3.26
C VAL A 3 -23.54 14.32 -3.85
N GLY A 4 -22.29 14.03 -3.48
CA GLY A 4 -21.12 14.74 -4.03
C GLY A 4 -20.90 14.45 -5.52
N MET A 5 -21.16 13.23 -5.98
CA MET A 5 -21.09 12.86 -7.41
C MET A 5 -22.18 13.55 -8.23
N LEU A 6 -23.39 13.68 -7.67
CA LEU A 6 -24.51 14.35 -8.34
C LEU A 6 -24.30 15.87 -8.43
N VAL A 7 -23.73 16.50 -7.39
CA VAL A 7 -23.48 17.94 -7.36
C VAL A 7 -22.28 18.36 -8.23
N THR A 8 -21.30 17.48 -8.44
CA THR A 8 -20.06 17.81 -9.19
C THR A 8 -20.17 17.66 -10.70
N GLY A 9 -21.29 17.13 -11.24
CA GLY A 9 -21.49 17.01 -12.69
C GLY A 9 -20.45 16.11 -13.37
N LEU A 10 -20.06 15.01 -12.72
CA LEU A 10 -18.97 14.14 -13.16
C LEU A 10 -19.18 13.62 -14.58
N ARG A 11 -18.22 13.91 -15.47
CA ARG A 11 -18.17 13.37 -16.83
C ARG A 11 -17.26 12.16 -16.85
N PHE A 12 -17.79 11.03 -17.32
CA PHE A 12 -17.02 9.79 -17.47
C PHE A 12 -16.52 9.66 -18.91
N PRO A 13 -15.20 9.74 -19.15
CA PRO A 13 -14.61 9.58 -20.47
C PRO A 13 -14.74 8.12 -20.95
N HIS A 14 -14.68 7.92 -22.28
CA HIS A 14 -14.97 6.62 -22.90
C HIS A 14 -13.96 5.55 -22.48
N GLU A 15 -12.72 5.94 -22.23
CA GLU A 15 -11.60 5.12 -21.79
C GLU A 15 -11.89 4.41 -20.45
N MET A 16 -12.82 4.93 -19.65
CA MET A 16 -13.21 4.32 -18.38
C MET A 16 -14.23 3.18 -18.52
N LYS A 17 -14.83 2.99 -19.69
CA LYS A 17 -15.90 1.99 -19.87
C LYS A 17 -15.46 0.59 -19.45
N THR A 18 -14.28 0.16 -19.88
CA THR A 18 -13.75 -1.16 -19.54
C THR A 18 -13.59 -1.35 -18.03
N ALA A 19 -12.98 -0.37 -17.35
CA ALA A 19 -12.82 -0.41 -15.91
C ALA A 19 -14.17 -0.38 -15.17
N ALA A 20 -15.10 0.45 -15.62
CA ALA A 20 -16.45 0.53 -15.06
C ALA A 20 -17.23 -0.79 -15.23
N VAL A 21 -17.10 -1.46 -16.38
CA VAL A 21 -17.71 -2.77 -16.63
C VAL A 21 -17.10 -3.83 -15.71
N LEU A 22 -15.77 -3.89 -15.58
CA LEU A 22 -15.11 -4.85 -14.69
C LEU A 22 -15.48 -4.63 -13.22
N LEU A 23 -15.55 -3.38 -12.77
CA LEU A 23 -16.01 -3.03 -11.43
C LEU A 23 -17.50 -3.33 -11.22
N GLY A 24 -18.32 -3.14 -12.24
CA GLY A 24 -19.72 -3.53 -12.25
C GLY A 24 -19.90 -5.04 -12.11
N LEU A 25 -19.17 -5.83 -12.91
CA LEU A 25 -19.14 -7.29 -12.81
C LEU A 25 -18.66 -7.75 -11.43
N PHE A 26 -17.62 -7.10 -10.89
CA PHE A 26 -17.16 -7.36 -9.53
C PHE A 26 -18.27 -7.08 -8.50
N ALA A 27 -18.95 -5.94 -8.57
CA ALA A 27 -20.04 -5.61 -7.66
C ALA A 27 -21.21 -6.61 -7.77
N VAL A 28 -21.61 -6.98 -8.99
CA VAL A 28 -22.67 -7.98 -9.25
C VAL A 28 -22.27 -9.34 -8.71
N GLY A 29 -21.05 -9.82 -8.98
CA GLY A 29 -20.57 -11.10 -8.45
C GLY A 29 -20.57 -11.14 -6.92
N ASN A 30 -20.21 -10.02 -6.27
CA ASN A 30 -20.29 -9.90 -4.82
C ASN A 30 -21.72 -9.90 -4.27
N MET A 31 -22.68 -9.32 -5.00
CA MET A 31 -24.10 -9.38 -4.64
C MET A 31 -24.67 -10.80 -4.78
N ILE A 32 -24.29 -11.53 -5.85
CA ILE A 32 -24.68 -12.93 -6.03
C ILE A 32 -24.08 -13.79 -4.91
N ALA A 33 -22.80 -13.61 -4.60
CA ALA A 33 -22.15 -14.31 -3.49
C ALA A 33 -22.78 -13.96 -2.13
N ALA A 34 -23.27 -12.72 -1.96
CA ALA A 34 -23.98 -12.33 -0.74
C ALA A 34 -25.33 -13.02 -0.59
N ALA A 35 -26.03 -13.32 -1.70
CA ALA A 35 -27.33 -13.97 -1.67
C ALA A 35 -27.28 -15.42 -1.15
N VAL A 36 -26.12 -16.07 -1.24
CA VAL A 36 -25.91 -17.45 -0.75
C VAL A 36 -25.29 -17.51 0.65
N SER A 37 -25.11 -16.36 1.31
CA SER A 37 -24.43 -16.30 2.60
C SER A 37 -25.34 -16.70 3.76
N ALA A 38 -24.80 -17.52 4.68
CA ALA A 38 -25.50 -17.96 5.89
C ALA A 38 -25.54 -16.91 7.01
N ASP A 39 -24.70 -15.86 6.94
CA ASP A 39 -24.69 -14.75 7.91
C ASP A 39 -24.86 -13.40 7.20
N PRO A 40 -26.07 -12.84 7.23
CA PRO A 40 -26.39 -11.59 6.56
C PRO A 40 -25.61 -10.37 7.09
N LEU A 41 -25.27 -10.32 8.38
CA LEU A 41 -24.72 -9.11 8.99
C LEU A 41 -23.24 -8.91 8.62
N THR A 42 -22.43 -9.97 8.77
CA THR A 42 -21.02 -9.95 8.37
C THR A 42 -20.88 -9.72 6.87
N THR A 43 -21.78 -10.33 6.10
CA THR A 43 -21.87 -10.17 4.65
C THR A 43 -22.19 -8.75 4.25
N LEU A 44 -23.18 -8.12 4.88
CA LEU A 44 -23.57 -6.74 4.61
C LEU A 44 -22.42 -5.78 4.89
N ARG A 45 -21.68 -5.96 6.00
CA ARG A 45 -20.51 -5.14 6.32
C ARG A 45 -19.44 -5.26 5.24
N SER A 46 -19.09 -6.49 4.85
CA SER A 46 -18.07 -6.75 3.83
C SER A 46 -18.48 -6.18 2.46
N LEU A 47 -19.74 -6.41 2.07
CA LEU A 47 -20.31 -5.89 0.83
C LEU A 47 -20.32 -4.36 0.81
N SER A 48 -20.68 -3.72 1.92
CA SER A 48 -20.67 -2.25 2.05
C SER A 48 -19.29 -1.65 1.80
N VAL A 49 -18.23 -2.26 2.35
CA VAL A 49 -16.85 -1.81 2.10
C VAL A 49 -16.48 -1.96 0.62
N ARG A 50 -16.83 -3.08 -0.02
CA ARG A 50 -16.53 -3.35 -1.45
C ARG A 50 -17.26 -2.37 -2.38
N ILE A 51 -18.55 -2.11 -2.11
CA ILE A 51 -19.34 -1.12 -2.85
C ILE A 51 -18.79 0.29 -2.63
N TYR A 52 -18.48 0.65 -1.37
CA TYR A 52 -17.86 1.92 -1.04
C TYR A 52 -16.56 2.15 -1.83
N MET A 53 -15.66 1.16 -1.88
CA MET A 53 -14.40 1.27 -2.64
C MET A 53 -14.64 1.45 -4.14
N THR A 54 -15.61 0.73 -4.70
CA THR A 54 -15.99 0.85 -6.12
C THR A 54 -16.52 2.25 -6.44
N LEU A 55 -17.42 2.76 -5.60
CA LEU A 55 -17.96 4.11 -5.76
C LEU A 55 -16.87 5.17 -5.52
N ALA A 56 -15.95 4.95 -4.57
CA ALA A 56 -14.86 5.88 -4.28
C ALA A 56 -13.91 5.99 -5.48
N TRP A 57 -13.62 4.86 -6.14
CA TRP A 57 -12.90 4.86 -7.41
C TRP A 57 -13.60 5.72 -8.47
N CYS A 58 -14.91 5.54 -8.67
CA CYS A 58 -15.68 6.36 -9.62
C CYS A 58 -15.60 7.85 -9.29
N LEU A 59 -15.65 8.22 -7.99
CA LEU A 59 -15.51 9.61 -7.54
C LEU A 59 -14.13 10.16 -7.92
N PHE A 60 -13.05 9.49 -7.52
CA PHE A 60 -11.70 9.99 -7.74
C PHE A 60 -11.37 10.11 -9.22
N VAL A 61 -11.75 9.14 -10.04
CA VAL A 61 -11.50 9.23 -11.47
C VAL A 61 -12.35 10.34 -12.10
N GLY A 62 -13.63 10.46 -11.74
CA GLY A 62 -14.47 11.56 -12.21
C GLY A 62 -13.88 12.93 -11.87
N LEU A 63 -13.35 13.09 -10.65
CA LEU A 63 -12.67 14.33 -10.26
C LEU A 63 -11.39 14.56 -11.06
N ILE A 64 -10.56 13.53 -11.26
CA ILE A 64 -9.31 13.64 -12.02
C ILE A 64 -9.58 14.14 -13.45
N VAL A 65 -10.62 13.65 -14.11
CA VAL A 65 -10.94 14.03 -15.50
C VAL A 65 -11.26 15.53 -15.65
N THR A 66 -11.83 16.16 -14.62
CA THR A 66 -12.18 17.60 -14.69
C THR A 66 -10.95 18.50 -14.85
N ASN A 67 -9.85 18.17 -14.17
CA ASN A 67 -8.57 18.87 -14.28
C ASN A 67 -7.44 17.94 -13.83
N PRO A 68 -6.90 17.10 -14.74
CA PRO A 68 -5.98 16.04 -14.37
C PRO A 68 -4.75 16.55 -13.63
N GLU A 69 -4.13 17.63 -14.12
CA GLU A 69 -2.90 18.18 -13.53
C GLU A 69 -3.12 18.68 -12.11
N ARG A 70 -4.14 19.52 -11.89
CA ARG A 70 -4.42 20.10 -10.58
C ARG A 70 -4.85 19.02 -9.58
N ILE A 71 -5.77 18.15 -9.98
CA ILE A 71 -6.35 17.15 -9.09
C ILE A 71 -5.32 16.07 -8.73
N LEU A 72 -4.56 15.55 -9.71
CA LEU A 72 -3.49 14.58 -9.41
C LEU A 72 -2.43 15.20 -8.50
N ARG A 73 -2.02 16.46 -8.75
CA ARG A 73 -1.09 17.16 -7.87
C ARG A 73 -1.63 17.27 -6.45
N THR A 74 -2.90 17.65 -6.26
CA THR A 74 -3.51 17.74 -4.93
C THR A 74 -3.59 16.38 -4.24
N ILE A 75 -4.02 15.33 -4.94
CA ILE A 75 -4.11 13.97 -4.39
C ILE A 75 -2.73 13.51 -3.93
N TRP A 76 -1.71 13.61 -4.78
CA TRP A 76 -0.37 13.13 -4.45
C TRP A 76 0.30 13.93 -3.34
N LEU A 77 0.10 15.25 -3.30
CA LEU A 77 0.60 16.08 -2.21
C LEU A 77 -0.10 15.76 -0.88
N GLY A 78 -1.43 15.59 -0.90
CA GLY A 78 -2.19 15.18 0.27
C GLY A 78 -1.79 13.79 0.76
N TYR A 79 -1.62 12.84 -0.16
CA TYR A 79 -1.16 11.49 0.12
C TYR A 79 0.25 11.47 0.74
N LEU A 80 1.17 12.26 0.18
CA LEU A 80 2.53 12.42 0.72
C LEU A 80 2.51 13.00 2.13
N ALA A 81 1.71 14.04 2.37
CA ALA A 81 1.55 14.62 3.70
C ALA A 81 0.99 13.60 4.70
N ALA A 82 -0.05 12.85 4.32
CA ALA A 82 -0.63 11.79 5.15
C ALA A 82 0.39 10.68 5.46
N ALA A 83 1.21 10.29 4.48
CA ALA A 83 2.27 9.31 4.68
C ALA A 83 3.35 9.80 5.64
N ILE A 84 3.79 11.05 5.54
CA ILE A 84 4.74 11.66 6.48
C ILE A 84 4.16 11.67 7.89
N LEU A 85 2.91 12.14 8.06
CA LEU A 85 2.23 12.15 9.36
C LEU A 85 2.11 10.74 9.96
N ALA A 86 1.75 9.75 9.13
CA ALA A 86 1.65 8.36 9.55
C ALA A 86 3.00 7.79 10.04
N VAL A 87 4.10 8.06 9.32
CA VAL A 87 5.44 7.61 9.74
C VAL A 87 5.87 8.33 11.02
N THR A 88 5.65 9.63 11.13
CA THR A 88 5.95 10.38 12.35
C THR A 88 5.22 9.79 13.55
N TRP A 89 3.92 9.53 13.42
CA TRP A 89 3.14 8.88 14.48
C TRP A 89 3.71 7.50 14.82
N ALA A 90 3.93 6.67 13.80
CA ALA A 90 4.41 5.30 14.00
C ALA A 90 5.80 5.27 14.66
N MET A 91 6.68 6.24 14.36
CA MET A 91 7.98 6.38 14.99
C MET A 91 7.87 6.81 16.44
N LEU A 92 7.05 7.83 16.74
CA LEU A 92 6.84 8.29 18.12
C LEU A 92 6.32 7.15 18.99
N GLU A 93 5.38 6.35 18.48
CA GLU A 93 4.84 5.17 19.16
C GLU A 93 5.88 4.05 19.27
N TYR A 94 6.65 3.78 18.19
CA TYR A 94 7.67 2.73 18.19
C TYR A 94 8.78 2.98 19.22
N PHE A 95 9.24 4.23 19.35
CA PHE A 95 10.28 4.63 20.30
C PHE A 95 9.74 4.96 21.70
N GLY A 96 8.43 4.85 21.93
CA GLY A 96 7.83 5.05 23.25
C GLY A 96 7.67 6.50 23.69
N PHE A 97 7.74 7.47 22.76
CA PHE A 97 7.46 8.88 23.06
C PHE A 97 5.97 9.15 23.27
N ILE A 98 5.11 8.37 22.62
CA ILE A 98 3.66 8.38 22.80
C ILE A 98 3.18 6.96 23.00
N ASN A 99 2.08 6.78 23.75
CA ASN A 99 1.43 5.50 23.90
C ASN A 99 -0.08 5.69 23.72
N PHE A 100 -0.63 5.13 22.63
CA PHE A 100 -2.05 5.21 22.29
C PHE A 100 -2.66 3.82 22.30
N GLY A 101 -3.63 3.60 23.20
CA GLY A 101 -4.29 2.29 23.39
C GLY A 101 -3.40 1.24 24.05
N ASP A 102 -3.75 -0.04 23.89
CA ASP A 102 -3.01 -1.18 24.46
C ASP A 102 -1.73 -1.53 23.68
N TRP A 103 -1.20 -0.58 22.89
CA TRP A 103 -0.03 -0.84 22.06
C TRP A 103 1.24 -0.83 22.90
N GLN A 104 1.94 -1.97 22.91
CA GLN A 104 3.22 -2.07 23.57
C GLN A 104 4.33 -1.48 22.67
N ALA A 105 5.00 -0.45 23.19
CA ALA A 105 6.11 0.22 22.54
C ALA A 105 7.15 -0.81 22.04
N GLY A 106 7.65 -0.57 20.83
CA GLY A 106 8.52 -1.52 20.16
C GLY A 106 7.83 -2.86 19.90
N LEU A 107 6.67 -2.95 19.24
CA LEU A 107 6.22 -4.23 18.66
C LEU A 107 6.31 -4.32 17.14
N ARG A 108 6.12 -3.23 16.40
CA ARG A 108 6.32 -3.04 14.93
C ARG A 108 5.65 -1.72 14.57
N ALA A 109 6.32 -0.81 13.89
CA ALA A 109 5.72 0.48 13.57
C ALA A 109 4.43 0.30 12.74
N LYS A 110 3.32 0.87 13.21
CA LYS A 110 2.03 0.88 12.50
C LYS A 110 1.29 2.22 12.59
N GLY A 111 1.55 3.04 13.61
CA GLY A 111 0.90 4.34 13.78
C GLY A 111 -0.62 4.21 13.80
N PRO A 112 -1.37 5.06 13.06
CA PRO A 112 -2.84 5.07 13.11
C PRO A 112 -3.50 3.86 12.41
N PHE A 113 -2.73 2.93 11.86
CA PHE A 113 -3.26 1.79 11.12
C PHE A 113 -3.55 0.60 12.02
N LYS A 114 -4.49 -0.25 11.58
CA LYS A 114 -4.86 -1.49 12.26
C LYS A 114 -3.65 -2.38 12.54
N ASP A 115 -2.81 -2.58 11.52
CA ASP A 115 -1.61 -3.41 11.61
C ASP A 115 -0.49 -2.95 10.66
N PRO A 116 0.77 -3.39 10.89
CA PRO A 116 1.91 -2.95 10.09
C PRO A 116 1.86 -3.36 8.61
N ASN A 117 1.06 -4.37 8.24
CA ASN A 117 0.91 -4.80 6.84
C ASN A 117 -0.09 -3.94 6.06
N VAL A 118 -0.82 -3.03 6.71
CA VAL A 118 -1.59 -1.98 6.05
C VAL A 118 -0.78 -0.69 6.01
N PHE A 119 -0.12 -0.36 7.13
CA PHE A 119 0.75 0.81 7.25
C PHE A 119 1.85 0.84 6.18
N ALA A 120 2.65 -0.23 6.06
CA ALA A 120 3.81 -0.18 5.18
C ALA A 120 3.46 -0.11 3.69
N PRO A 121 2.48 -0.88 3.14
CA PRO A 121 2.06 -0.70 1.77
C PRO A 121 1.46 0.67 1.45
N PHE A 122 0.82 1.32 2.43
CA PHE A 122 0.34 2.70 2.27
C PHE A 122 1.50 3.70 2.05
N LEU A 123 2.70 3.45 2.58
CA LEU A 123 3.84 4.35 2.38
C LEU A 123 4.49 4.23 0.99
N ILE A 124 4.34 3.08 0.33
CA ILE A 124 5.10 2.75 -0.89
C ILE A 124 4.76 3.71 -2.05
N PRO A 125 3.49 3.99 -2.38
CA PRO A 125 3.18 4.96 -3.43
C PRO A 125 3.71 6.37 -3.12
N ALA A 126 3.67 6.78 -1.85
CA ALA A 126 4.22 8.06 -1.41
C ALA A 126 5.75 8.12 -1.57
N ALA A 127 6.45 7.01 -1.29
CA ALA A 127 7.87 6.90 -1.50
C ALA A 127 8.23 6.96 -2.99
N VAL A 128 7.52 6.23 -3.85
CA VAL A 128 7.72 6.31 -5.31
C VAL A 128 7.45 7.73 -5.82
N TYR A 129 6.44 8.41 -5.30
CA TYR A 129 6.16 9.80 -5.63
C TYR A 129 7.28 10.75 -5.16
N ALA A 130 7.83 10.56 -3.95
CA ALA A 130 8.98 11.32 -3.47
C ALA A 130 10.22 11.09 -4.36
N LEU A 131 10.48 9.84 -4.75
CA LEU A 131 11.55 9.45 -5.68
C LEU A 131 11.40 10.15 -7.04
N ASN A 132 10.19 10.19 -7.61
CA ASN A 132 9.90 10.95 -8.83
C ASN A 132 10.30 12.43 -8.68
N ARG A 133 9.99 13.04 -7.54
CA ARG A 133 10.30 14.45 -7.26
C ARG A 133 11.81 14.70 -7.08
N VAL A 134 12.59 13.74 -6.58
CA VAL A 134 14.05 13.87 -6.49
C VAL A 134 14.70 14.10 -7.87
N PHE A 135 14.15 13.48 -8.91
CA PHE A 135 14.67 13.61 -10.27
C PHE A 135 14.10 14.82 -11.02
N ASN A 136 12.79 15.04 -10.93
CA ASN A 136 12.09 16.07 -11.71
C ASN A 136 12.25 17.50 -11.16
N ARG A 137 12.77 17.68 -9.95
CA ARG A 137 13.00 19.02 -9.39
C ARG A 137 14.37 19.59 -9.80
N HIS A 138 14.40 20.90 -10.05
CA HIS A 138 15.60 21.61 -10.50
C HIS A 138 16.45 22.14 -9.34
N GLY A 139 15.83 22.59 -8.24
CA GLY A 139 16.54 23.14 -7.10
C GLY A 139 17.23 22.05 -6.25
N LEU A 140 18.51 22.23 -5.92
CA LEU A 140 19.25 21.29 -5.08
C LEU A 140 18.56 21.06 -3.73
N GLY A 141 18.09 22.13 -3.08
CA GLY A 141 17.35 22.05 -1.81
C GLY A 141 16.07 21.22 -1.91
N GLU A 142 15.29 21.38 -2.98
CA GLU A 142 14.09 20.57 -3.21
C GLU A 142 14.45 19.09 -3.41
N ARG A 143 15.53 18.80 -4.15
CA ARG A 143 15.97 17.42 -4.39
C ARG A 143 16.42 16.75 -3.09
N ILE A 144 17.20 17.45 -2.27
CA ILE A 144 17.62 16.98 -0.95
C ILE A 144 16.41 16.74 -0.05
N LEU A 145 15.46 17.68 0.00
CA LEU A 145 14.24 17.52 0.80
C LEU A 145 13.43 16.29 0.36
N ASN A 146 13.21 16.10 -0.94
CA ASN A 146 12.47 14.92 -1.42
C ASN A 146 13.24 13.62 -1.20
N ALA A 147 14.57 13.65 -1.22
CA ALA A 147 15.40 12.49 -0.89
C ALA A 147 15.32 12.16 0.61
N ALA A 148 15.31 13.17 1.47
CA ALA A 148 15.08 13.00 2.91
C ALA A 148 13.68 12.44 3.20
N VAL A 149 12.65 12.96 2.52
CA VAL A 149 11.28 12.41 2.61
C VAL A 149 11.23 10.96 2.14
N PHE A 150 11.88 10.63 1.01
CA PHE A 150 12.00 9.24 0.54
C PHE A 150 12.65 8.35 1.60
N GLY A 151 13.79 8.76 2.16
CA GLY A 151 14.50 8.03 3.21
C GLY A 151 13.65 7.86 4.48
N PHE A 152 12.91 8.89 4.88
CA PHE A 152 12.00 8.85 6.02
C PHE A 152 10.86 7.83 5.81
N LEU A 153 10.25 7.82 4.63
CA LEU A 153 9.22 6.83 4.29
C LEU A 153 9.80 5.41 4.20
N ALA A 154 10.99 5.25 3.62
CA ALA A 154 11.70 3.97 3.57
C ALA A 154 12.02 3.45 4.98
N PHE A 155 12.39 4.35 5.90
CA PHE A 155 12.60 4.00 7.30
C PHE A 155 11.31 3.52 7.98
N GLY A 156 10.18 4.18 7.73
CA GLY A 156 8.87 3.73 8.20
C GLY A 156 8.52 2.32 7.68
N VAL A 157 8.80 2.04 6.40
CA VAL A 157 8.64 0.70 5.81
C VAL A 157 9.54 -0.32 6.51
N LEU A 158 10.80 0.03 6.81
CA LEU A 158 11.72 -0.85 7.54
C LEU A 158 11.18 -1.18 8.95
N LEU A 159 10.80 -0.16 9.73
CA LEU A 159 10.29 -0.32 11.10
C LEU A 159 8.97 -1.08 11.20
N SER A 160 8.23 -1.21 10.09
CA SER A 160 7.03 -2.04 10.04
C SER A 160 7.32 -3.55 10.17
N PHE A 161 8.57 -3.97 9.94
CA PHE A 161 9.01 -5.37 9.84
C PHE A 161 8.03 -6.27 9.05
N SER A 162 7.46 -5.73 7.97
CA SER A 162 6.59 -6.45 7.04
C SER A 162 7.39 -6.89 5.81
N ARG A 163 7.71 -8.19 5.75
CA ARG A 163 8.49 -8.79 4.66
C ARG A 163 7.86 -8.53 3.28
N GLY A 164 6.53 -8.69 3.20
CA GLY A 164 5.77 -8.41 1.99
C GLY A 164 5.83 -6.94 1.58
N ALA A 165 5.84 -6.02 2.55
CA ALA A 165 5.98 -4.60 2.26
C ALA A 165 7.41 -4.23 1.84
N TRP A 166 8.44 -4.87 2.40
CA TRP A 166 9.83 -4.68 1.96
C TRP A 166 9.99 -5.12 0.49
N LEU A 167 9.49 -6.31 0.16
CA LEU A 167 9.50 -6.79 -1.21
C LEU A 167 8.73 -5.85 -2.14
N ASN A 168 7.52 -5.44 -1.75
CA ASN A 168 6.72 -4.48 -2.51
C ASN A 168 7.46 -3.15 -2.71
N PHE A 169 8.14 -2.63 -1.68
CA PHE A 169 8.92 -1.39 -1.78
C PHE A 169 10.05 -1.51 -2.81
N PHE A 170 10.84 -2.60 -2.75
CA PHE A 170 11.92 -2.82 -3.71
C PHE A 170 11.39 -3.04 -5.14
N VAL A 171 10.32 -3.81 -5.31
CA VAL A 171 9.70 -4.06 -6.62
C VAL A 171 9.11 -2.77 -7.19
N ALA A 172 8.36 -2.00 -6.41
CA ALA A 172 7.73 -0.76 -6.85
C ALA A 172 8.76 0.30 -7.24
N CYS A 173 9.76 0.55 -6.38
CA CYS A 173 10.85 1.48 -6.68
C CYS A 173 11.68 1.00 -7.87
N GLY A 174 12.03 -0.29 -7.92
CA GLY A 174 12.80 -0.88 -9.01
C GLY A 174 12.07 -0.78 -10.35
N LEU A 175 10.80 -1.17 -10.41
CA LEU A 175 9.99 -1.09 -11.62
C LEU A 175 9.79 0.35 -12.06
N PHE A 176 9.48 1.26 -11.12
CA PHE A 176 9.40 2.69 -11.43
C PHE A 176 10.71 3.22 -12.02
N SER A 177 11.85 2.81 -11.48
CA SER A 177 13.16 3.21 -11.98
C SER A 177 13.51 2.63 -13.34
N LEU A 178 13.17 1.37 -13.60
CA LEU A 178 13.36 0.75 -14.90
C LEU A 178 12.48 1.42 -15.97
N LEU A 179 11.20 1.62 -15.69
CA LEU A 179 10.27 2.26 -16.62
C LEU A 179 10.65 3.72 -16.89
N THR A 180 11.05 4.45 -15.85
CA THR A 180 11.53 5.84 -16.01
C THR A 180 12.77 5.86 -16.89
N ALA A 181 13.77 5.00 -16.64
CA ALA A 181 14.97 4.93 -17.46
C ALA A 181 14.66 4.63 -18.94
N ALA A 182 13.71 3.74 -19.21
CA ALA A 182 13.29 3.37 -20.56
C ALA A 182 12.60 4.52 -21.30
N CYS A 183 11.83 5.36 -20.59
CA CYS A 183 11.11 6.50 -21.17
C CYS A 183 11.96 7.77 -21.30
N LEU A 184 13.14 7.85 -20.69
CA LEU A 184 13.98 9.04 -20.78
C LEU A 184 14.60 9.20 -22.19
N PRO A 185 14.48 10.38 -22.82
CA PRO A 185 14.83 10.59 -24.22
C PRO A 185 16.33 10.69 -24.46
N THR A 186 17.10 11.21 -23.48
CA THR A 186 18.53 11.46 -23.66
C THR A 186 19.41 10.54 -22.80
N HIS A 187 20.61 10.22 -23.30
CA HIS A 187 21.61 9.48 -22.53
C HIS A 187 22.04 10.21 -21.26
N ARG A 188 22.11 11.55 -21.30
CA ARG A 188 22.45 12.38 -20.13
C ARG A 188 21.41 12.24 -19.02
N ASP A 189 20.12 12.25 -19.36
CA ASP A 189 19.05 12.07 -18.38
C ASP A 189 19.06 10.67 -17.79
N ARG A 190 19.31 9.64 -18.62
CA ARG A 190 19.46 8.25 -18.15
C ARG A 190 20.62 8.11 -17.19
N LEU A 191 21.79 8.68 -17.51
CA LEU A 191 22.95 8.65 -16.62
C LEU A 191 22.65 9.36 -15.29
N ARG A 192 22.04 10.56 -15.34
CA ARG A 192 21.61 11.28 -14.13
C ARG A 192 20.63 10.46 -13.30
N TRP A 193 19.67 9.80 -13.93
CA TRP A 193 18.69 8.94 -13.26
C TRP A 193 19.36 7.74 -12.61
N THR A 194 20.27 7.07 -13.30
CA THR A 194 21.06 5.95 -12.76
C THR A 194 21.89 6.39 -11.55
N LEU A 195 22.55 7.55 -11.62
CA LEU A 195 23.33 8.10 -10.50
C LEU A 195 22.45 8.42 -9.29
N VAL A 196 21.28 9.03 -9.50
CA VAL A 196 20.32 9.29 -8.41
C VAL A 196 19.87 7.98 -7.76
N ASN A 197 19.55 6.96 -8.55
CA ASN A 197 19.16 5.65 -8.01
C ASN A 197 20.30 4.98 -7.26
N ALA A 198 21.53 5.02 -7.78
CA ALA A 198 22.69 4.47 -7.11
C ALA A 198 22.92 5.13 -5.74
N ILE A 199 22.84 6.46 -5.68
CA ILE A 199 22.96 7.22 -4.42
C ILE A 199 21.84 6.83 -3.44
N LEU A 200 20.60 6.72 -3.91
CA LEU A 200 19.47 6.34 -3.04
C LEU A 200 19.56 4.90 -2.55
N ILE A 201 20.05 3.97 -3.38
CA ILE A 201 20.32 2.59 -2.96
C ILE A 201 21.40 2.58 -1.87
N LEU A 202 22.53 3.28 -2.09
CA LEU A 202 23.59 3.39 -1.09
C LEU A 202 23.08 4.03 0.21
N ALA A 203 22.28 5.09 0.11
CA ALA A 203 21.66 5.73 1.27
C ALA A 203 20.68 4.80 2.01
N THR A 204 19.92 3.98 1.27
CA THR A 204 19.00 3.00 1.86
C THR A 204 19.77 1.89 2.57
N VAL A 205 20.85 1.39 1.98
CA VAL A 205 21.73 0.39 2.61
C VAL A 205 22.39 0.96 3.86
N ALA A 206 22.90 2.19 3.80
CA ALA A 206 23.48 2.88 4.95
C ALA A 206 22.44 3.09 6.07
N LEU A 207 21.20 3.46 5.71
CA LEU A 207 20.09 3.61 6.65
C LEU A 207 19.73 2.28 7.33
N ILE A 208 19.67 1.18 6.57
CA ILE A 208 19.42 -0.16 7.12
C ILE A 208 20.56 -0.54 8.07
N GLY A 209 21.82 -0.36 7.64
CA GLY A 209 22.99 -0.64 8.46
C GLY A 209 22.99 0.14 9.77
N PHE A 210 22.68 1.44 9.70
CA PHE A 210 22.51 2.31 10.86
C PHE A 210 21.37 1.83 11.76
N ALA A 211 20.20 1.51 11.21
CA ALA A 211 19.06 1.01 11.97
C ALA A 211 19.41 -0.30 12.71
N THR A 212 20.07 -1.23 12.03
CA THR A 212 20.50 -2.52 12.59
C THR A 212 21.69 -2.42 13.53
N SER A 213 22.32 -1.24 13.68
CA SER A 213 23.33 -1.05 14.74
C SER A 213 22.71 -1.13 16.14
N THR A 214 21.40 -0.92 16.25
CA THR A 214 20.66 -1.10 17.50
C THR A 214 20.25 -2.56 17.67
N LYS A 215 20.73 -3.21 18.73
CA LYS A 215 20.49 -4.65 19.00
C LYS A 215 19.02 -5.06 18.89
N GLY A 216 18.10 -4.27 19.47
CA GLY A 216 16.67 -4.56 19.40
C GLY A 216 16.06 -4.51 18.00
N ILE A 217 16.59 -3.66 17.10
CA ILE A 217 16.18 -3.62 15.69
C ILE A 217 16.81 -4.77 14.92
N ALA A 218 18.09 -5.06 15.18
CA ALA A 218 18.83 -6.15 14.56
C ALA A 218 18.18 -7.52 14.82
N ASP A 219 17.86 -7.83 16.08
CA ASP A 219 17.28 -9.12 16.47
C ASP A 219 15.95 -9.36 15.75
N ARG A 220 15.11 -8.32 15.63
CA ARG A 220 13.83 -8.41 14.93
C ARG A 220 13.98 -8.49 13.43
N PHE A 221 14.91 -7.72 12.88
CA PHE A 221 15.26 -7.81 11.47
C PHE A 221 15.65 -9.26 11.14
N MET A 222 16.51 -9.88 11.93
CA MET A 222 16.95 -11.26 11.75
C MET A 222 15.81 -12.28 11.93
N GLN A 223 14.97 -12.13 12.95
CA GLN A 223 13.79 -13.00 13.14
C GLN A 223 12.81 -12.94 11.96
N ARG A 224 12.73 -11.79 11.28
CA ARG A 224 11.86 -11.55 10.13
C ARG A 224 12.55 -11.73 8.79
N ALA A 225 13.88 -11.79 8.72
CA ALA A 225 14.61 -12.05 7.49
C ALA A 225 14.49 -13.52 7.05
N VAL A 226 14.01 -14.42 7.93
CA VAL A 226 13.76 -15.82 7.60
C VAL A 226 12.59 -15.96 6.62
N LEU A 227 12.87 -16.59 5.47
CA LEU A 227 11.93 -16.83 4.37
C LEU A 227 10.70 -17.62 4.82
N THR A 228 10.89 -18.70 5.59
CA THR A 228 9.80 -19.54 6.09
C THR A 228 9.44 -19.15 7.52
N GLN A 229 8.14 -18.98 7.78
CA GLN A 229 7.62 -18.76 9.13
C GLN A 229 6.62 -19.86 9.47
N LYS A 230 6.58 -20.24 10.75
CA LYS A 230 5.69 -21.31 11.22
C LYS A 230 4.22 -21.02 10.87
N TYR A 231 3.77 -19.77 11.00
CA TYR A 231 2.39 -19.37 10.66
C TYR A 231 2.07 -19.38 9.15
N ASP A 232 3.08 -19.44 8.27
CA ASP A 232 2.86 -19.54 6.83
C ASP A 232 2.72 -21.02 6.39
N VAL A 233 3.52 -21.93 6.97
CA VAL A 233 3.74 -23.29 6.45
C VAL A 233 3.10 -24.40 7.33
N ALA A 234 2.81 -24.14 8.60
CA ALA A 234 2.22 -25.15 9.49
C ALA A 234 0.83 -25.60 9.02
N GLN A 235 0.34 -26.75 9.53
CA GLN A 235 -1.07 -27.09 9.42
C GLN A 235 -1.92 -26.00 10.10
N GLY A 236 -2.94 -25.51 9.39
CA GLY A 236 -3.69 -24.31 9.79
C GLY A 236 -2.99 -22.98 9.47
N GLY A 237 -1.82 -23.00 8.83
CA GLY A 237 -1.13 -21.81 8.33
C GLY A 237 -1.70 -21.29 7.01
N ARG A 238 -1.22 -20.12 6.57
CA ARG A 238 -1.78 -19.43 5.39
C ARG A 238 -1.82 -20.26 4.11
N PHE A 239 -0.74 -20.98 3.80
CA PHE A 239 -0.71 -21.79 2.57
C PHE A 239 -1.65 -23.00 2.65
N TYR A 240 -1.87 -23.52 3.85
CA TYR A 240 -2.86 -24.58 4.09
C TYR A 240 -4.27 -24.06 3.82
N THR A 241 -4.64 -22.90 4.39
CA THR A 241 -5.94 -22.26 4.16
C THR A 241 -6.16 -21.90 2.69
N GLN A 242 -5.13 -21.37 2.00
CA GLN A 242 -5.23 -21.08 0.56
C GLN A 242 -5.51 -22.33 -0.27
N LYS A 243 -4.84 -23.44 0.05
CA LYS A 243 -5.09 -24.74 -0.60
C LYS A 243 -6.52 -25.21 -0.36
N GLN A 244 -7.02 -25.10 0.88
CA GLN A 244 -8.41 -25.45 1.20
C GLN A 244 -9.41 -24.57 0.45
N ALA A 245 -9.16 -23.27 0.35
CA ALA A 245 -10.02 -22.36 -0.41
C ALA A 245 -10.07 -22.72 -1.90
N ILE A 246 -8.93 -23.05 -2.52
CA ILE A 246 -8.88 -23.50 -3.92
C ILE A 246 -9.69 -24.79 -4.12
N GLN A 247 -9.58 -25.75 -3.19
CA GLN A 247 -10.35 -27.00 -3.26
C GLN A 247 -11.86 -26.74 -3.07
N LYS A 248 -12.23 -25.83 -2.17
CA LYS A 248 -13.63 -25.48 -1.90
C LYS A 248 -14.31 -24.84 -3.11
N ILE A 249 -13.60 -24.03 -3.90
CA ILE A 249 -14.16 -23.36 -5.10
C ILE A 249 -14.81 -24.36 -6.06
N ALA A 250 -14.23 -25.56 -6.24
CA ALA A 250 -14.80 -26.59 -7.10
C ALA A 250 -16.17 -27.10 -6.62
N THR A 251 -16.39 -27.11 -5.31
CA THR A 251 -17.64 -27.58 -4.69
C THR A 251 -18.64 -26.46 -4.40
N THR A 252 -18.17 -25.21 -4.30
CA THR A 252 -18.98 -24.03 -3.95
C THR A 252 -18.63 -22.88 -4.90
N PRO A 253 -19.07 -22.95 -6.18
CA PRO A 253 -18.65 -22.01 -7.21
C PRO A 253 -19.16 -20.57 -6.97
N LEU A 254 -20.28 -20.42 -6.26
CA LEU A 254 -20.82 -19.11 -5.84
C LEU A 254 -20.15 -18.55 -4.57
N GLY A 255 -19.26 -19.32 -3.95
CA GLY A 255 -18.57 -18.97 -2.71
C GLY A 255 -19.45 -19.12 -1.46
N VAL A 256 -18.89 -18.73 -0.31
CA VAL A 256 -19.52 -18.85 1.02
C VAL A 256 -20.06 -17.53 1.56
N GLY A 257 -20.07 -16.48 0.73
CA GLY A 257 -20.45 -15.13 1.13
C GLY A 257 -19.26 -14.18 1.41
N PRO A 258 -19.38 -12.88 1.05
CA PRO A 258 -18.42 -11.85 1.41
C PRO A 258 -18.08 -11.80 2.90
N GLY A 259 -16.78 -11.86 3.25
CA GLY A 259 -16.32 -11.70 4.64
C GLY A 259 -16.42 -12.96 5.52
N ARG A 260 -16.79 -14.11 4.94
CA ARG A 260 -16.99 -15.38 5.65
C ARG A 260 -15.75 -16.29 5.67
N SER A 261 -14.68 -15.90 4.97
CA SER A 261 -13.46 -16.72 4.84
C SER A 261 -12.84 -17.11 6.18
N ASP A 262 -12.87 -16.21 7.16
CA ASP A 262 -12.27 -16.46 8.47
C ASP A 262 -13.02 -17.56 9.23
N GLU A 263 -14.34 -17.57 9.16
CA GLU A 263 -15.17 -18.62 9.77
C GLU A 263 -15.10 -19.96 9.03
N GLU A 264 -15.06 -19.92 7.69
CA GLU A 264 -15.06 -21.13 6.87
C GLU A 264 -13.70 -21.86 6.92
N PHE A 265 -12.59 -21.11 7.02
CA PHE A 265 -11.24 -21.66 6.91
C PHE A 265 -10.34 -21.43 8.14
N GLY A 266 -10.85 -20.82 9.21
CA GLY A 266 -10.15 -20.64 10.48
C GLY A 266 -8.94 -19.70 10.39
N LEU A 267 -9.09 -18.53 9.74
CA LEU A 267 -8.05 -17.51 9.60
C LEU A 267 -7.93 -16.57 10.81
#